data_AF-A0A286DM48-F1
#
_entry.id   AF-A0A286DM48-F1
#
_cell.length_a   1.000
_cell.length_b   1.000
_cell.length_c   1.000
_cell.angle_alpha   90.00
_cell.angle_beta   90.00
_cell.angle_gamma   90.00
#
_symmetry.space_group_name_H-M   'P 1'
#
loop_
_entity.id
_entity.type
_entity.pdbx_description
1 polymer ?
#
loop_
_entity_poly.entity_id
_entity_poly.type
_entity_poly.pdbx_seq_one_letter_code
_entity_poly.pdbx_strand_id
1 'polypeptide(L)'
;MKQLINDVISIFTPQSVKPVLIRADLTHREISSIHPVGFTSVSWATSMEELNDAFVQKALAAGAVGYHITDVESHEPAHDGQHVMAATATLYHINSKVAYG
;
A
#
# COMPACT_ATOMS: atom_id res chain seq x y z
N MET A 1 -20.88 -30.68 10.70
CA MET A 1 -20.38 -29.59 11.57
C MET A 1 -18.85 -29.50 11.56
N LYS A 2 -18.21 -29.30 10.39
CA LYS A 2 -16.76 -29.08 10.25
C LYS A 2 -16.39 -27.82 9.44
N GLN A 3 -17.38 -27.14 8.86
CA GLN A 3 -17.15 -25.98 7.99
C GLN A 3 -16.93 -24.67 8.78
N LEU A 4 -17.54 -24.51 9.95
CA LEU A 4 -17.43 -23.26 10.73
C LEU A 4 -16.00 -22.97 11.22
N ILE A 5 -15.19 -24.00 11.46
CA ILE A 5 -13.85 -23.83 12.06
C ILE A 5 -12.84 -23.29 11.02
N ASN A 6 -13.00 -23.65 9.75
CA ASN A 6 -12.13 -23.14 8.68
C ASN A 6 -12.42 -21.67 8.35
N ASP A 7 -13.66 -21.22 8.49
CA ASP A 7 -14.01 -19.83 8.23
C ASP A 7 -13.38 -18.88 9.26
N VAL A 8 -13.32 -19.27 10.55
CA VAL A 8 -12.74 -18.42 11.61
C VAL A 8 -11.23 -18.26 11.46
N ILE A 9 -10.50 -19.30 11.01
CA ILE A 9 -9.04 -19.21 10.84
C ILE A 9 -8.66 -18.31 9.66
N SER A 10 -9.51 -18.25 8.62
CA SER A 10 -9.26 -17.42 7.42
C SER A 10 -9.35 -15.91 7.69
N ILE A 11 -10.05 -15.48 8.76
CA ILE A 11 -10.17 -14.07 9.16
C ILE A 11 -8.86 -13.56 9.79
N PHE A 12 -8.05 -14.46 10.36
CA PHE A 12 -6.78 -14.13 11.04
C PHE A 12 -5.55 -14.40 10.20
N THR A 13 -5.69 -14.99 9.00
CA THR A 13 -4.59 -15.02 8.05
C THR A 13 -4.36 -13.61 7.53
N PRO A 14 -3.16 -13.00 7.74
CA PRO A 14 -2.80 -11.76 7.07
C PRO A 14 -2.94 -12.05 5.58
N GLN A 15 -3.91 -11.41 4.92
CA GLN A 15 -3.95 -11.45 3.48
C GLN A 15 -2.60 -10.91 3.02
N SER A 16 -1.89 -11.72 2.23
CA SER A 16 -0.64 -11.30 1.61
C SER A 16 -1.00 -10.27 0.54
N VAL A 17 -1.26 -9.04 0.98
CA VAL A 17 -1.62 -7.97 0.08
C VAL A 17 -0.35 -7.58 -0.65
N LYS A 18 -0.38 -7.77 -1.98
CA LYS A 18 0.78 -7.49 -2.82
C LYS A 18 0.89 -5.98 -3.01
N PRO A 19 1.99 -5.35 -2.59
CA PRO A 19 2.20 -3.94 -2.84
C PRO A 19 2.35 -3.67 -4.33
N VAL A 20 1.98 -2.47 -4.74
CA VAL A 20 2.37 -1.91 -6.04
C VAL A 20 3.87 -1.64 -5.98
N LEU A 21 4.63 -2.38 -6.79
CA LEU A 21 6.07 -2.22 -6.90
C LEU A 21 6.39 -1.08 -7.85
N ILE A 22 7.22 -0.14 -7.42
CA ILE A 22 7.64 1.01 -8.23
C ILE A 22 8.92 0.69 -9.00
N ARG A 23 9.69 -0.29 -8.50
CA ARG A 23 10.90 -0.81 -9.15
C ARG A 23 10.59 -2.06 -9.95
N ALA A 24 10.91 -2.03 -11.25
CA ALA A 24 10.69 -3.15 -12.17
C ALA A 24 11.83 -4.19 -12.15
N ASP A 25 12.99 -3.84 -11.60
CA ASP A 25 14.23 -4.62 -11.65
C ASP A 25 14.46 -5.51 -10.43
N LEU A 26 13.44 -5.71 -9.59
CA LEU A 26 13.58 -6.51 -8.37
C LEU A 26 13.66 -8.01 -8.67
N THR A 27 14.69 -8.64 -8.14
CA THR A 27 14.84 -10.10 -8.13
C THR A 27 13.77 -10.77 -7.28
N HIS A 28 13.52 -12.05 -7.54
CA HIS A 28 12.56 -12.82 -6.75
C HIS A 28 12.89 -12.85 -5.24
N ARG A 29 14.19 -12.82 -4.90
CA ARG A 29 14.67 -12.77 -3.51
C ARG A 29 14.44 -11.41 -2.87
N GLU A 30 14.62 -10.32 -3.61
CA GLU A 30 14.29 -8.99 -3.10
C GLU A 30 12.78 -8.87 -2.86
N ILE A 31 11.95 -9.31 -3.81
CA ILE A 31 10.48 -9.32 -3.67
C ILE A 31 10.04 -10.08 -2.42
N SER A 32 10.62 -11.25 -2.14
CA SER A 32 10.28 -12.03 -0.95
C SER A 32 10.81 -11.44 0.37
N SER A 33 11.78 -10.52 0.30
CA SER A 33 12.33 -9.82 1.46
C SER A 33 11.66 -8.47 1.75
N ILE A 34 10.65 -8.09 0.94
CA ILE A 34 9.91 -6.86 1.12
C ILE A 34 9.12 -6.91 2.42
N HIS A 35 9.15 -5.81 3.18
CA HIS A 35 8.41 -5.67 4.44
C HIS A 35 7.89 -4.24 4.60
N PRO A 36 6.77 -4.06 5.33
CA PRO A 36 6.23 -2.73 5.61
C PRO A 36 7.15 -1.98 6.59
N VAL A 37 7.41 -0.70 6.32
CA VAL A 37 8.29 0.15 7.14
C VAL A 37 7.57 1.35 7.73
N GLY A 38 6.49 1.82 7.10
CA GLY A 38 5.73 2.95 7.60
C GLY A 38 4.48 3.24 6.79
N PHE A 39 3.79 4.32 7.16
CA PHE A 39 2.57 4.76 6.49
C PHE A 39 2.74 6.20 6.00
N THR A 40 2.03 6.55 4.93
CA THR A 40 1.90 7.92 4.44
C THR A 40 0.47 8.18 4.01
N SER A 41 0.03 9.43 4.08
CA SER A 41 -1.28 9.86 3.60
C SER A 41 -1.22 10.95 2.54
N VAL A 42 -2.29 11.06 1.77
CA VAL A 42 -2.62 12.10 0.79
C VAL A 42 -4.06 12.52 1.07
N SER A 43 -4.39 13.81 1.04
CA SER A 43 -5.73 14.31 1.42
C SER A 43 -6.24 15.43 0.51
N TRP A 44 -5.73 15.51 -0.72
CA TRP A 44 -6.02 16.60 -1.65
C TRP A 44 -6.32 16.11 -3.07
N ALA A 45 -6.19 14.81 -3.34
CA ALA A 45 -6.33 14.28 -4.68
C ALA A 45 -7.79 14.35 -5.12
N THR A 46 -8.05 14.54 -6.40
CA THR A 46 -9.41 14.57 -6.95
C THR A 46 -9.77 13.27 -7.66
N SER A 47 -8.78 12.42 -7.91
CA SER A 47 -8.93 11.14 -8.60
C SER A 47 -8.01 10.06 -8.02
N MET A 48 -8.32 8.81 -8.35
CA MET A 48 -7.47 7.66 -8.00
C MET A 48 -6.11 7.69 -8.74
N GLU A 49 -6.05 8.30 -9.92
CA GLU A 49 -4.81 8.49 -10.68
C GLU A 49 -3.88 9.46 -9.93
N GLU A 50 -4.40 10.61 -9.50
CA GLU A 50 -3.64 11.58 -8.69
C GLU A 50 -3.19 10.99 -7.35
N LEU A 51 -4.02 10.17 -6.71
CA LEU A 51 -3.62 9.43 -5.50
C LEU A 51 -2.45 8.50 -5.77
N ASN A 52 -2.52 7.69 -6.83
CA ASN A 52 -1.45 6.76 -7.18
C ASN A 52 -0.15 7.51 -7.49
N ASP A 53 -0.21 8.57 -8.30
CA ASP A 53 0.96 9.39 -8.62
C ASP A 53 1.56 10.02 -7.35
N ALA A 54 0.72 10.55 -6.46
CA ALA A 54 1.19 11.10 -5.19
C ALA A 54 1.86 10.04 -4.31
N PHE A 55 1.33 8.82 -4.25
CA PHE A 55 1.95 7.73 -3.50
C PHE A 55 3.23 7.21 -4.15
N VAL A 56 3.31 7.14 -5.47
CA VAL A 56 4.55 6.84 -6.20
C VAL A 56 5.63 7.84 -5.82
N GLN A 57 5.34 9.14 -5.88
CA GLN A 57 6.31 10.19 -5.52
C GLN A 57 6.72 10.11 -4.04
N LYS A 58 5.77 9.89 -3.13
CA LYS A 58 6.07 9.73 -1.69
C LYS A 58 6.92 8.50 -1.39
N ALA A 59 6.63 7.38 -2.04
CA ALA A 59 7.40 6.16 -1.89
C ALA A 59 8.82 6.32 -2.44
N LEU A 60 8.99 6.96 -3.60
CA LEU A 60 10.31 7.30 -4.15
C LEU A 60 11.10 8.22 -3.21
N ALA A 61 10.45 9.27 -2.67
CA ALA A 61 11.08 10.19 -1.73
C ALA A 61 11.52 9.50 -0.42
N ALA A 62 10.78 8.48 0.01
CA ALA A 62 11.12 7.67 1.19
C ALA A 62 12.17 6.59 0.89
N GLY A 63 12.55 6.37 -0.37
CA GLY A 63 13.41 5.25 -0.78
C GLY A 63 12.72 3.89 -0.66
N ALA A 64 11.38 3.87 -0.65
CA ALA A 64 10.58 2.65 -0.65
C ALA A 64 10.58 1.99 -2.03
N VAL A 65 10.41 0.67 -2.06
CA VAL A 65 10.35 -0.12 -3.31
C VAL A 65 8.92 -0.40 -3.77
N GLY A 66 7.94 -0.10 -2.92
CA GLY A 66 6.54 -0.21 -3.25
C GLY A 66 5.64 0.42 -2.18
N TYR A 67 4.36 0.49 -2.49
CA TYR A 67 3.32 0.96 -1.59
C TYR A 67 2.07 0.10 -1.70
N HIS A 68 1.23 0.13 -0.69
CA HIS A 68 -0.09 -0.47 -0.72
C HIS A 68 -1.09 0.50 -0.09
N ILE A 69 -2.08 0.95 -0.85
CA ILE A 69 -3.14 1.81 -0.34
C ILE A 69 -4.02 0.96 0.57
N THR A 70 -4.02 1.27 1.87
CA THR A 70 -4.77 0.54 2.89
C THR A 70 -6.14 1.14 3.17
N ASP A 71 -6.30 2.42 2.88
CA ASP A 71 -7.55 3.13 3.13
C ASP A 71 -7.74 4.26 2.12
N VAL A 72 -8.98 4.46 1.68
CA VAL A 72 -9.38 5.52 0.75
C VAL A 72 -10.69 6.12 1.24
N GLU A 73 -10.64 7.38 1.60
CA GLU A 73 -11.79 8.19 1.98
C GLU A 73 -12.12 9.11 0.81
N SER A 74 -13.38 9.09 0.36
CA SER A 74 -13.93 10.10 -0.53
C SER A 74 -14.82 11.01 0.30
N HIS A 75 -14.56 12.31 0.26
CA HIS A 75 -15.45 13.29 0.85
C HIS A 75 -16.34 13.87 -0.22
N GLU A 76 -17.66 13.82 0.02
CA GLU A 76 -18.60 14.58 -0.77
C GLU A 76 -18.24 16.07 -0.70
N PRO A 77 -18.30 16.80 -1.82
CA PRO A 77 -17.90 18.20 -1.87
C PRO A 77 -18.71 19.04 -0.87
N ALA A 78 -18.03 19.57 0.15
CA ALA A 78 -18.63 20.57 1.03
C ALA A 78 -18.64 21.93 0.30
N HIS A 79 -19.81 22.33 -0.20
CA HIS A 79 -20.13 23.65 -0.77
C HIS A 79 -19.40 24.10 -2.06
N ASP A 80 -18.14 23.71 -2.30
CA ASP A 80 -17.29 24.27 -3.38
C ASP A 80 -17.18 23.35 -4.62
N GLY A 81 -17.92 22.23 -4.64
CA GLY A 81 -18.08 21.38 -5.83
C GLY A 81 -16.89 20.47 -6.19
N GLN A 82 -15.75 20.55 -5.49
CA GLN A 82 -14.61 19.66 -5.73
C GLN A 82 -14.69 18.41 -4.85
N HIS A 83 -14.80 17.25 -5.50
CA HIS A 83 -14.67 15.95 -4.87
C HIS A 83 -13.20 15.72 -4.48
N VAL A 84 -12.93 15.62 -3.18
CA VAL A 84 -11.59 15.37 -2.67
C VAL A 84 -11.52 13.96 -2.11
N MET A 85 -10.48 13.25 -2.51
CA MET A 85 -10.09 11.94 -2.05
C MET A 85 -8.89 12.09 -1.10
N ALA A 86 -9.01 11.41 0.03
CA ALA A 86 -7.91 11.14 0.93
C ALA A 86 -7.62 9.65 0.92
N ALA A 87 -6.37 9.29 1.16
CA ALA A 87 -5.97 7.90 1.28
C ALA A 87 -4.76 7.76 2.18
N THR A 88 -4.60 6.57 2.74
CA THR A 88 -3.42 6.14 3.48
C THR A 88 -2.81 4.94 2.78
N ALA A 89 -1.48 4.92 2.67
CA ALA A 89 -0.73 3.82 2.09
C ALA A 89 0.41 3.37 3.02
N THR A 90 0.62 2.06 3.08
CA THR A 90 1.80 1.44 3.68
C THR A 90 2.96 1.46 2.69
N LEU A 91 4.13 1.91 3.12
CA LEU A 91 5.37 1.89 2.35
C LEU A 91 6.18 0.64 2.67
N TYR A 92 6.81 0.10 1.63
CA TYR A 92 7.53 -1.17 1.68
C TYR A 92 8.99 -1.01 1.28
N HIS A 93 9.90 -1.63 2.04
CA HIS A 93 11.34 -1.63 1.75
C HIS A 93 11.87 -3.06 1.63
N ILE A 94 13.01 -3.20 0.95
CA ILE A 94 13.79 -4.44 0.92
C ILE A 94 14.50 -4.59 2.26
N ASN A 95 14.36 -5.75 2.90
CA ASN A 95 15.25 -6.12 3.99
C ASN A 95 16.59 -6.58 3.40
N SER A 96 17.57 -5.69 3.31
CA SER A 96 18.88 -5.99 2.69
C SER A 96 19.60 -7.17 3.34
N LYS A 97 19.42 -7.41 4.64
CA LYS A 97 20.02 -8.57 5.33
C LYS A 97 19.44 -9.89 4.83
N VAL A 98 18.15 -9.92 4.50
CA VAL A 98 17.48 -11.12 3.97
C VAL A 98 17.73 -11.25 2.46
N ALA A 99 17.79 -10.13 1.74
CA ALA A 99 17.96 -10.10 0.30
C ALA A 99 19.39 -10.46 -0.17
N TYR A 100 20.42 -10.05 0.57
CA TYR A 100 21.82 -10.20 0.14
C TYR A 100 22.74 -10.88 1.17
N GLY A 101 22.22 -11.18 2.36
CA GLY A 101 22.96 -11.91 3.40
C GLY A 101 23.04 -13.40 3.16
#